data_AF-A0AAP9KDU8-F1
#
_entry.id   AF-A0AAP9KDU8-F1
#
_cell.length_a   1.000
_cell.length_b   1.000
_cell.length_c   1.000
_cell.angle_alpha   90.00
_cell.angle_beta   90.00
_cell.angle_gamma   90.00
#
_symmetry.space_group_name_H-M   'P 1'
#
loop_
_entity.id
_entity.type
_entity.pdbx_description
1 polymer ?
#
loop_
_entity_poly.entity_id
_entity_poly.type
_entity_poly.pdbx_seq_one_letter_code
_entity_poly.pdbx_strand_id
1 'polypeptide(L)'
;MQAGFSPQSRAANFKGAGALTFVVSASIATTDLIFKDDYHLVDWFGNVGSDMFKFMLQSAVGEAALFAAAFLGQPIIIGAIAVTATYVLIEWAWGEYKISQTIVERLEGAI
;
A
#
# COMPACT_ATOMS: atom_id res chain seq x y z
N MET A 1 -20.19 11.01 -17.98
CA MET A 1 -18.88 10.78 -17.32
C MET A 1 -18.77 9.30 -16.99
N GLN A 2 -17.98 8.55 -17.76
CA GLN A 2 -17.61 7.18 -17.40
C GLN A 2 -16.61 7.30 -16.23
N ALA A 3 -16.89 6.71 -15.08
CA ALA A 3 -16.22 6.97 -13.81
C ALA A 3 -14.75 6.48 -13.71
N GLY A 4 -13.96 6.64 -14.78
CA GLY A 4 -12.53 6.31 -14.79
C GLY A 4 -12.23 4.81 -14.59
N PHE A 5 -13.18 3.94 -14.91
CA PHE A 5 -13.07 2.49 -14.71
C PHE A 5 -12.72 1.71 -15.99
N SER A 6 -12.29 2.38 -17.06
CA SER A 6 -11.77 1.65 -18.22
C SER A 6 -10.50 0.88 -17.82
N PRO A 7 -10.23 -0.31 -18.38
CA PRO A 7 -9.02 -1.06 -18.04
C PRO A 7 -7.73 -0.23 -18.18
N GLN A 8 -7.68 0.64 -19.19
CA GLN A 8 -6.56 1.55 -19.43
C GLN A 8 -6.40 2.61 -18.33
N SER A 9 -7.49 3.27 -17.92
CA SER A 9 -7.44 4.30 -16.86
C SER A 9 -7.10 3.70 -15.50
N ARG A 10 -7.62 2.50 -15.20
CA ARG A 10 -7.30 1.77 -13.96
C ARG A 10 -5.83 1.38 -13.89
N ALA A 11 -5.27 0.84 -14.98
CA ALA A 11 -3.85 0.50 -15.05
C ALA A 11 -2.95 1.74 -14.95
N ALA A 12 -3.33 2.85 -15.61
CA ALA A 12 -2.59 4.10 -15.51
C ALA A 12 -2.62 4.69 -14.09
N ASN A 13 -3.79 4.70 -13.45
CA ASN A 13 -3.96 5.18 -12.07
C ASN A 13 -3.20 4.31 -11.07
N PHE A 14 -3.24 2.98 -11.21
CA PHE A 14 -2.47 2.07 -10.36
C PHE A 14 -0.96 2.32 -10.48
N LYS A 15 -0.44 2.45 -11.71
CA LYS A 15 0.98 2.77 -11.94
C LYS A 15 1.36 4.12 -11.36
N GLY A 16 0.53 5.15 -11.56
CA GLY A 16 0.77 6.49 -11.02
C GLY A 16 0.79 6.51 -9.49
N ALA A 17 -0.19 5.85 -8.85
CA ALA A 17 -0.27 5.75 -7.40
C ALA A 17 0.89 4.91 -6.82
N GLY A 18 1.28 3.84 -7.50
CA GLY A 18 2.44 3.03 -7.12
C GLY A 18 3.74 3.83 -7.19
N ALA A 19 3.96 4.57 -8.27
CA ALA A 19 5.13 5.45 -8.41
C ALA A 19 5.15 6.54 -7.34
N LEU A 20 4.01 7.16 -7.03
CA LEU A 20 3.92 8.15 -5.95
C LEU A 20 4.25 7.54 -4.59
N THR A 21 3.69 6.35 -4.29
CA THR A 21 3.95 5.65 -3.03
C THR A 21 5.43 5.31 -2.91
N PHE A 22 6.05 4.80 -3.97
CA PHE A 22 7.48 4.53 -4.02
C PHE A 22 8.29 5.79 -3.72
N VAL A 23 8.03 6.89 -4.43
CA VAL A 23 8.78 8.14 -4.28
C VAL A 23 8.65 8.70 -2.88
N VAL A 24 7.44 8.72 -2.31
CA VAL A 24 7.22 9.22 -0.95
C VAL A 24 7.93 8.33 0.06
N SER A 25 7.75 7.02 0.00
CA SER A 25 8.38 6.08 0.93
C SER A 25 9.91 6.12 0.83
N ALA A 26 10.46 6.10 -0.39
CA ALA A 26 11.89 6.24 -0.64
C ALA A 26 12.45 7.56 -0.11
N SER A 27 11.71 8.68 -0.21
CA SER A 27 12.15 9.98 0.31
C SER A 27 12.26 9.97 1.84
N ILE A 28 11.29 9.35 2.51
CA ILE A 28 11.29 9.21 3.97
C ILE A 28 12.43 8.28 4.40
N ALA A 29 12.54 7.09 3.82
CA ALA A 29 13.56 6.12 4.18
C ALA A 29 14.98 6.63 3.86
N THR A 30 15.16 7.41 2.79
CA THR A 30 16.47 8.01 2.47
C THR A 30 16.86 9.10 3.47
N THR A 31 15.88 9.86 3.97
CA THR A 31 16.12 10.83 5.06
C THR A 31 16.66 10.09 6.27
N ASP A 32 16.00 9.00 6.68
CA ASP A 32 16.44 8.18 7.80
C ASP A 32 17.83 7.57 7.57
N LEU A 33 18.08 7.03 6.38
CA LEU A 33 19.39 6.47 6.00
C LEU A 33 20.55 7.48 6.05
N ILE A 34 20.28 8.76 5.77
CA ILE A 34 21.32 9.81 5.78
C ILE A 34 21.56 10.34 7.19
N PHE A 35 20.51 10.44 8.01
CA PHE A 35 20.56 11.17 9.27
C PHE A 35 20.62 10.28 10.52
N LYS A 36 20.37 8.98 10.40
CA LYS A 36 20.40 8.03 11.51
C LYS A 36 21.55 7.05 11.34
N ASP A 37 22.48 7.06 12.30
CA ASP A 37 23.66 6.20 12.27
C ASP A 37 23.33 4.70 12.40
N ASP A 38 22.17 4.38 12.99
CA ASP A 38 21.66 3.02 13.20
C ASP A 38 20.74 2.53 12.08
N TYR A 39 20.54 3.32 11.02
CA TYR A 39 19.73 2.95 9.87
C TYR A 39 20.61 2.54 8.69
N HIS A 40 20.34 1.37 8.11
CA HIS A 40 21.15 0.80 7.05
C HIS A 40 20.35 0.59 5.77
N LEU A 41 21.05 0.19 4.70
CA LEU A 41 20.40 -0.09 3.41
C LEU A 41 19.35 -1.20 3.51
N VAL A 42 19.53 -2.16 4.42
CA VAL A 42 18.56 -3.24 4.65
C VAL A 42 17.26 -2.68 5.22
N ASP A 43 17.33 -1.75 6.17
CA ASP A 43 16.17 -1.03 6.69
C ASP A 43 15.47 -0.23 5.59
N TRP A 44 16.23 0.42 4.73
CA TRP A 44 15.68 1.16 3.59
C TRP A 44 14.86 0.24 2.69
N PHE A 45 15.45 -0.89 2.26
CA PHE A 45 14.75 -1.84 1.40
C PHE A 45 13.55 -2.48 2.09
N GLY A 46 13.67 -2.78 3.39
CA GLY A 46 12.58 -3.36 4.17
C GLY A 46 11.41 -2.39 4.34
N ASN A 47 11.66 -1.13 4.65
CA ASN A 47 10.61 -0.13 4.84
C ASN A 47 9.95 0.27 3.51
N VAL A 48 10.75 0.58 2.48
CA VAL A 48 10.22 0.92 1.15
C VAL A 48 9.49 -0.26 0.52
N GLY A 49 10.04 -1.47 0.65
CA GLY A 49 9.40 -2.70 0.20
C GLY A 49 8.09 -2.99 0.94
N SER A 50 8.08 -2.82 2.26
CA SER A 50 6.89 -2.99 3.10
C SER A 50 5.77 -2.02 2.70
N ASP A 51 6.08 -0.74 2.52
CA ASP A 51 5.11 0.26 2.08
C ASP A 51 4.55 -0.06 0.69
N MET A 52 5.41 -0.54 -0.21
CA MET A 52 4.98 -0.93 -1.54
C MET A 52 4.10 -2.19 -1.54
N PHE A 53 4.43 -3.15 -0.69
CA PHE A 53 3.61 -4.33 -0.48
C PHE A 53 2.24 -3.97 0.14
N LYS A 54 2.23 -3.08 1.14
CA LYS A 54 0.99 -2.55 1.75
C LYS A 54 0.10 -1.89 0.70
N PHE A 55 0.66 -1.04 -0.17
CA PHE A 55 -0.08 -0.41 -1.27
C PHE A 55 -0.69 -1.43 -2.24
N MET A 56 0.08 -2.45 -2.64
CA MET A 56 -0.42 -3.50 -3.52
C MET A 56 -1.58 -4.25 -2.87
N LEU A 57 -1.46 -4.60 -1.58
CA LEU A 57 -2.51 -5.28 -0.84
C LEU A 57 -3.76 -4.42 -0.71
N GLN A 58 -3.62 -3.14 -0.33
CA GLN A 58 -4.72 -2.19 -0.22
C GLN A 58 -5.46 -2.02 -1.56
N SER A 59 -4.72 -1.97 -2.67
CA SER A 59 -5.29 -1.88 -4.01
C SER A 59 -6.06 -3.16 -4.38
N ALA A 60 -5.47 -4.34 -4.16
CA ALA A 60 -6.08 -5.61 -4.50
C ALA A 60 -7.34 -5.90 -3.67
N VAL A 61 -7.27 -5.72 -2.35
CA VAL A 61 -8.41 -5.98 -1.44
C VAL A 61 -9.47 -4.89 -1.61
N GLY A 62 -9.08 -3.63 -1.81
CA GLY A 62 -10.01 -2.54 -2.08
C GLY A 62 -10.79 -2.77 -3.38
N GLU A 63 -10.11 -3.18 -4.44
CA GLU A 63 -10.75 -3.54 -5.71
C GLU A 63 -11.70 -4.74 -5.56
N ALA A 64 -11.29 -5.78 -4.83
CA ALA A 64 -12.16 -6.92 -4.55
C ALA A 64 -13.42 -6.50 -3.76
N ALA A 65 -13.27 -5.62 -2.77
CA ALA A 65 -14.40 -5.08 -2.00
C ALA A 65 -15.36 -4.26 -2.89
N LEU A 66 -14.82 -3.44 -3.80
CA LEU A 66 -15.61 -2.68 -4.76
C LEU A 66 -16.39 -3.61 -5.70
N PHE A 67 -15.74 -4.66 -6.21
CA PHE A 67 -16.40 -5.64 -7.08
C PHE A 67 -17.46 -6.46 -6.34
N ALA A 68 -17.22 -6.83 -5.09
CA ALA A 68 -18.21 -7.51 -4.27
C ALA A 68 -19.47 -6.63 -4.08
N ALA A 69 -19.30 -5.34 -3.78
CA ALA A 69 -20.42 -4.41 -3.67
C ALA A 69 -21.19 -4.28 -5.00
N ALA A 70 -20.48 -4.20 -6.13
CA ALA A 70 -21.09 -4.14 -7.45
C ALA A 70 -21.86 -5.44 -7.80
N PHE A 71 -21.28 -6.60 -7.49
CA PHE A 71 -21.91 -7.91 -7.71
C PHE A 71 -23.22 -8.07 -6.92
N LEU A 72 -23.26 -7.52 -5.70
CA LEU A 72 -24.45 -7.50 -4.85
C LEU A 72 -25.46 -6.40 -5.22
N GLY A 73 -25.26 -5.71 -6.35
CA GLY A 73 -26.14 -4.64 -6.83
C GLY A 73 -26.18 -3.41 -5.94
N GLN A 74 -25.18 -3.21 -5.08
CA GLN A 74 -25.16 -2.09 -4.14
C GLN A 74 -24.82 -0.77 -4.84
N PRO A 75 -25.29 0.38 -4.32
CA PRO A 75 -24.90 1.69 -4.81
C PRO A 75 -23.38 1.93 -4.74
N ILE A 76 -22.86 2.74 -5.67
CA ILE A 76 -21.41 3.03 -5.74
C ILE A 76 -20.83 3.62 -4.44
N ILE A 77 -21.64 4.36 -3.67
CA ILE A 77 -21.25 4.91 -2.37
C ILE A 77 -20.92 3.79 -1.38
N ILE A 78 -21.69 2.70 -1.37
CA ILE A 78 -21.42 1.54 -0.51
C ILE A 78 -20.10 0.88 -0.92
N GLY A 79 -19.85 0.76 -2.23
CA GLY A 79 -18.56 0.28 -2.74
C GLY A 79 -17.38 1.16 -2.31
N ALA A 80 -17.52 2.49 -2.37
CA ALA A 80 -16.49 3.42 -1.92
C ALA A 80 -16.24 3.30 -0.39
N ILE A 81 -17.30 3.19 0.42
CA ILE A 81 -17.18 2.95 1.87
C ILE A 81 -16.43 1.64 2.14
N ALA A 82 -16.74 0.58 1.40
CA ALA A 82 -16.06 -0.71 1.56
C ALA A 82 -14.56 -0.62 1.22
N VAL A 83 -14.19 0.10 0.16
CA VAL A 83 -12.78 0.37 -0.19
C VAL A 83 -12.08 1.11 0.94
N THR A 84 -12.69 2.18 1.46
CA THR A 84 -12.13 2.96 2.57
C THR A 84 -12.00 2.13 3.85
N ALA A 85 -12.99 1.31 4.18
CA ALA A 85 -12.94 0.42 5.33
C ALA A 85 -11.77 -0.58 5.22
N THR A 86 -11.58 -1.18 4.03
CA THR A 86 -10.44 -2.05 3.76
C THR A 86 -9.11 -1.34 3.98
N TYR A 87 -8.96 -0.11 3.49
CA TYR A 87 -7.76 0.69 3.69
C TYR A 87 -7.46 0.88 5.20
N VAL A 88 -8.46 1.32 5.97
CA VAL A 88 -8.31 1.55 7.41
C VAL A 88 -7.96 0.27 8.15
N LEU A 89 -8.60 -0.85 7.82
CA LEU A 89 -8.32 -2.15 8.44
C LEU A 89 -6.89 -2.63 8.16
N ILE A 90 -6.40 -2.44 6.94
CA ILE A 90 -5.03 -2.82 6.58
C ILE A 90 -4.02 -1.93 7.30
N GLU A 91 -4.24 -0.60 7.35
CA GLU A 91 -3.36 0.31 8.11
C GLU A 91 -3.31 -0.06 9.60
N TRP A 92 -4.48 -0.33 10.20
CA TRP A 92 -4.56 -0.77 11.58
C TRP A 92 -3.78 -2.08 11.79
N ALA A 93 -3.98 -3.08 10.93
CA ALA A 93 -3.26 -4.35 11.02
C ALA A 93 -1.74 -4.15 10.84
N TRP A 94 -1.31 -3.27 9.94
CA TRP A 94 0.12 -2.98 9.73
C TRP A 94 0.79 -2.41 10.97
N GLY A 95 0.08 -1.51 11.67
CA GLY A 95 0.52 -0.92 12.92
C GLY A 95 0.50 -1.92 14.08
N GLU A 96 -0.63 -2.58 14.29
CA GLU A 96 -0.84 -3.51 15.42
C GLU A 96 0.15 -4.69 15.39
N TYR A 97 0.32 -5.29 14.21
CA TYR A 97 1.22 -6.44 14.04
C TYR A 97 2.65 -6.04 13.68
N LYS A 98 2.97 -4.73 13.64
CA LYS A 98 4.30 -4.20 13.29
C LYS A 98 4.89 -4.88 12.06
N ILE A 99 4.10 -4.97 11.00
CA ILE A 99 4.44 -5.78 9.82
C ILE A 99 5.74 -5.28 9.17
N SER A 100 5.94 -3.97 9.06
CA SER A 100 7.19 -3.39 8.53
C SER A 100 8.41 -3.82 9.33
N GLN A 101 8.35 -3.80 10.65
CA GLN A 101 9.46 -4.22 11.51
C GLN A 101 9.77 -5.71 11.30
N THR A 102 8.73 -6.55 11.25
CA THR A 102 8.90 -7.99 10.99
C THR A 102 9.56 -8.24 9.63
N ILE A 103 9.22 -7.47 8.60
CA ILE A 103 9.85 -7.57 7.27
C ILE A 103 11.33 -7.19 7.35
N VAL A 104 11.67 -6.09 8.01
CA VAL A 104 13.06 -5.65 8.19
C VAL A 104 13.87 -6.71 8.95
N GLU A 105 13.40 -7.19 10.09
CA GLU A 105 14.09 -8.23 10.89
C GLU A 105 14.35 -9.50 10.09
N ARG A 106 13.40 -9.89 9.23
CA ARG A 106 13.55 -11.07 8.36
C ARG A 106 14.57 -10.85 7.24
N LEU A 107 14.67 -9.63 6.72
CA LEU A 107 15.66 -9.27 5.71
C LEU A 107 17.06 -9.21 6.32
N GLU A 108 17.20 -8.62 7.51
CA GLU A 108 18.46 -8.60 8.25
C GLU A 108 18.96 -10.01 8.56
N GLY A 109 18.08 -10.90 9.03
CA GLY A 109 18.45 -12.29 9.33
C GLY A 109 18.72 -13.17 8.10
N ALA A 110 18.44 -12.69 6.88
CA ALA A 110 18.70 -13.40 5.64
C ALA A 110 20.03 -13.00 4.96
N ILE A 111 20.72 -11.99 5.50
CA ILE A 111 22.02 -11.49 5.05
C ILE A 111 23.10 -11.95 6.02
#